data_AF-A0AAD0FW10-F1
#
_entry.id   AF-A0AAD0FW10-F1
#
_cell.length_a   1.000
_cell.length_b   1.000
_cell.length_c   1.000
_cell.angle_alpha   90.00
_cell.angle_beta   90.00
_cell.angle_gamma   90.00
#
_symmetry.space_group_name_H-M   'P 1'
#
loop_
_entity.id
_entity.type
_entity.pdbx_description
1 polymer ?
#
loop_
_entity_poly.entity_id
_entity_poly.type
_entity_poly.pdbx_seq_one_letter_code
_entity_poly.pdbx_strand_id
1 'polypeptide(L)'
;MVWPTIAVDTHIDRVSNRTKFAMGKNVVEVEKKLEKVVPKEFKVDVHHWLILHGRYVCTARKPKCGSCIIEDLCEFKDKTE
;
A
#
# COMPACT_ATOMS: atom_id res chain seq x y z
N MET A 1 3.44 0.75 19.17
CA MET A 1 1.98 0.77 19.32
C MET A 1 1.43 -0.26 18.35
N VAL A 2 1.06 -1.46 18.83
CA VAL A 2 0.65 -2.58 17.95
C VAL A 2 -0.84 -2.80 18.14
N TRP A 3 -1.64 -2.24 17.24
CA TRP A 3 -3.07 -2.53 17.15
C TRP A 3 -3.28 -3.60 16.07
N PRO A 4 -4.21 -4.56 16.26
CA PRO A 4 -4.51 -5.59 15.25
C PRO A 4 -5.14 -5.02 13.96
N THR A 5 -5.41 -3.73 13.97
CA THR A 5 -6.03 -2.94 12.91
C THR A 5 -4.94 -2.18 12.13
N ILE A 6 -4.94 -2.33 10.82
CA ILE A 6 -3.97 -1.70 9.93
C ILE A 6 -4.43 -0.26 9.73
N ALA A 7 -3.83 0.69 10.45
CA ALA A 7 -4.11 2.10 10.23
C ALA A 7 -3.75 2.49 8.78
N VAL A 8 -4.67 3.15 8.08
CA VAL A 8 -4.46 3.59 6.70
C VAL A 8 -4.24 5.10 6.68
N ASP A 9 -3.06 5.52 6.24
CA ASP A 9 -2.73 6.91 5.98
C ASP A 9 -2.73 7.22 4.47
N THR A 10 -2.35 8.44 4.10
CA THR A 10 -2.30 8.86 2.69
C THR A 10 -1.26 8.13 1.85
N HIS A 11 -0.23 7.53 2.47
CA HIS A 11 0.75 6.71 1.78
C HIS A 11 0.17 5.33 1.49
N ILE A 12 -0.41 4.68 2.51
CA ILE A 12 -1.01 3.35 2.42
C ILE A 12 -2.21 3.37 1.47
N ASP A 13 -3.08 4.38 1.56
CA ASP A 13 -4.23 4.54 0.67
C ASP A 13 -3.79 4.61 -0.81
N ARG A 14 -2.78 5.44 -1.11
CA ARG A 14 -2.24 5.57 -2.47
C ARG A 14 -1.61 4.27 -2.96
N VAL A 15 -0.76 3.64 -2.14
CA VAL A 15 -0.10 2.38 -2.52
C VAL A 15 -1.14 1.30 -2.80
N SER A 16 -2.13 1.15 -1.91
CA SER A 16 -3.18 0.14 -2.02
C SER A 16 -4.05 0.32 -3.26
N ASN A 17 -4.37 1.56 -3.62
CA ASN A 17 -5.14 1.87 -4.82
C ASN A 17 -4.31 1.71 -6.12
N ARG A 18 -3.04 2.15 -6.14
CA ARG A 18 -2.19 2.04 -7.33
C ARG A 18 -1.82 0.60 -7.68
N THR A 19 -1.43 -0.18 -6.67
CA THR A 19 -1.07 -1.60 -6.85
C THR A 19 -2.30 -2.49 -7.04
N LYS A 20 -3.51 -1.94 -6.84
CA LYS A 20 -4.79 -2.67 -6.71
C LYS A 20 -4.81 -3.74 -5.61
N PHE A 21 -3.86 -3.70 -4.68
CA PHE A 21 -3.79 -4.63 -3.55
C PHE A 21 -5.04 -4.57 -2.66
N ALA A 22 -5.52 -3.35 -2.37
CA ALA A 22 -6.74 -3.12 -1.59
C ALA A 22 -7.41 -1.82 -2.04
N MET A 23 -8.14 -1.87 -3.14
CA MET A 23 -8.79 -0.68 -3.73
C MET A 23 -9.96 -0.19 -2.88
N GLY A 24 -10.07 1.11 -2.61
CA GLY A 24 -11.19 1.69 -1.89
C GLY A 24 -11.41 3.15 -2.25
N LYS A 25 -12.65 3.61 -2.19
CA LYS A 25 -13.00 5.03 -2.45
C LYS A 25 -12.70 5.94 -1.26
N ASN A 26 -12.55 5.34 -0.07
CA ASN A 26 -12.24 6.03 1.17
C ASN A 26 -11.32 5.15 2.03
N VAL A 27 -10.69 5.79 3.02
CA VAL A 27 -9.73 5.16 3.94
C VAL A 27 -10.32 3.93 4.65
N VAL A 28 -11.60 4.02 5.06
CA VAL A 28 -12.30 2.94 5.78
C VAL A 28 -12.50 1.70 4.90
N GLU A 29 -12.78 1.88 3.61
CA GLU A 29 -12.89 0.79 2.64
C GLU A 29 -11.54 0.10 2.41
N VAL A 30 -10.47 0.89 2.28
CA VAL A 30 -9.10 0.36 2.12
C VAL A 30 -8.70 -0.42 3.37
N GLU A 31 -8.92 0.13 4.56
CA GLU A 31 -8.63 -0.52 5.84
C GLU A 31 -9.35 -1.87 5.97
N LYS A 32 -10.67 -1.89 5.75
CA LYS A 32 -11.47 -3.13 5.81
C LYS A 32 -11.03 -4.17 4.79
N LYS A 33 -10.54 -3.74 3.62
CA LYS A 33 -10.00 -4.66 2.61
C LYS A 33 -8.64 -5.18 3.00
N LEU A 34 -7.73 -4.33 3.47
CA LEU A 34 -6.43 -4.73 3.99
C LEU A 34 -6.57 -5.76 5.11
N GLU A 35 -7.51 -5.56 6.03
CA GLU A 35 -7.77 -6.54 7.10
C GLU A 35 -8.28 -7.90 6.60
N LYS A 36 -8.92 -7.95 5.42
CA LYS A 36 -9.43 -9.17 4.80
C LYS A 36 -8.40 -9.89 3.93
N VAL A 37 -7.59 -9.14 3.18
CA VAL A 37 -6.61 -9.71 2.22
C VAL A 37 -5.28 -10.06 2.90
N VAL A 38 -4.91 -9.35 3.97
CA VAL A 38 -3.64 -9.59 4.67
C VAL A 38 -3.82 -10.70 5.72
N PRO A 39 -3.05 -11.80 5.62
CA PRO A 39 -3.02 -12.84 6.64
C PRO A 39 -2.62 -12.29 8.02
N LYS A 40 -3.15 -12.87 9.10
CA LYS A 40 -2.94 -12.39 10.48
C LYS A 40 -1.46 -12.23 10.86
N GLU A 41 -0.60 -13.11 10.36
CA GLU A 41 0.84 -13.09 10.63
C GLU A 41 1.52 -11.80 10.13
N PHE A 42 1.02 -11.20 9.05
CA PHE A 42 1.62 -10.01 8.44
C PHE A 42 0.96 -8.70 8.87
N LYS A 43 -0.15 -8.73 9.63
CA LYS A 43 -0.92 -7.52 9.97
C LYS A 43 -0.13 -6.48 10.77
N VAL A 44 0.82 -6.92 11.58
CA VAL A 44 1.67 -6.02 12.40
C VAL A 44 2.68 -5.28 11.53
N ASP A 45 3.29 -5.99 10.58
CA ASP A 45 4.40 -5.45 9.79
C ASP A 45 3.94 -4.76 8.51
N VAL A 46 2.82 -5.20 7.92
CA VAL A 46 2.31 -4.67 6.65
C VAL A 46 2.07 -3.17 6.71
N HIS A 47 1.64 -2.65 7.87
CA HIS A 47 1.47 -1.21 8.07
C HIS A 47 2.79 -0.47 7.83
N HIS A 48 3.87 -0.91 8.48
CA HIS A 48 5.20 -0.33 8.33
C HIS A 48 5.78 -0.53 6.93
N TRP A 49 5.53 -1.67 6.30
CA TRP A 49 5.98 -1.90 4.93
C TRP A 49 5.30 -0.95 3.94
N LEU A 50 3.97 -0.83 4.00
CA LEU A 50 3.21 0.00 3.07
C LEU A 50 3.49 1.50 3.28
N ILE A 51 3.64 1.97 4.52
CA ILE A 51 3.98 3.37 4.79
C ILE A 51 5.40 3.71 4.28
N LEU A 52 6.39 2.86 4.55
CA LEU A 52 7.77 3.07 4.10
C LEU A 52 7.85 3.01 2.57
N HIS A 53 7.17 2.03 1.97
CA HIS A 53 7.10 1.88 0.52
C HIS A 53 6.45 3.12 -0.12
N GLY A 54 5.31 3.58 0.41
CA GLY A 54 4.63 4.77 -0.09
C GLY A 54 5.42 6.06 0.15
N ARG A 55 6.26 6.14 1.19
CA ARG A 55 7.09 7.31 1.48
C ARG A 55 8.32 7.39 0.57
N TYR A 56 9.00 6.28 0.30
CA TYR A 56 10.32 6.30 -0.35
C TYR A 56 10.33 5.81 -1.80
N VAL A 57 9.39 4.94 -2.18
CA VAL A 57 9.34 4.30 -3.52
C VAL A 57 8.12 4.78 -4.30
N CYS A 58 6.91 4.48 -3.81
CA CYS A 58 5.66 4.83 -4.46
C CYS A 58 5.19 6.24 -4.06
N THR A 59 6.01 7.24 -4.36
CA THR A 59 5.74 8.65 -4.03
C THR A 59 4.57 9.21 -4.86
N ALA A 60 3.96 10.29 -4.37
CA ALA A 60 2.74 10.84 -4.99
C ALA A 60 2.95 11.36 -6.42
N ARG A 61 4.07 12.06 -6.68
CA ARG A 61 4.30 12.75 -7.96
C ARG A 61 5.05 11.89 -8.98
N LYS A 62 6.23 11.37 -8.62
CA LYS A 62 7.07 10.55 -9.50
C LYS A 62 7.43 9.26 -8.77
N PRO A 63 6.61 8.21 -8.86
CA PRO A 63 6.92 6.93 -8.23
C PRO A 63 8.19 6.35 -8.86
N LYS A 64 9.04 5.71 -8.07
CA LYS A 64 10.26 5.08 -8.57
C LYS A 64 9.94 3.64 -8.98
N CYS A 65 9.18 3.44 -10.06
CA CYS A 65 8.76 2.10 -10.45
C CYS A 65 9.96 1.27 -10.93
N GLY A 66 10.97 1.88 -11.55
CA GLY A 66 12.18 1.18 -11.99
C GLY A 66 13.01 0.57 -10.85
N SER A 67 12.87 1.09 -9.62
CA SER A 67 13.51 0.53 -8.41
C SER A 67 12.53 -0.11 -7.44
N CYS A 68 11.29 -0.33 -7.87
CA CYS A 68 10.25 -0.91 -7.04
C CYS A 68 10.37 -2.44 -7.02
N ILE A 69 10.44 -3.01 -5.81
CA ILE A 69 10.56 -4.47 -5.60
C ILE A 69 9.30 -5.27 -5.96
N ILE A 70 8.17 -4.60 -6.15
CA ILE A 70 6.86 -5.19 -6.52
C ILE A 70 6.35 -4.64 -7.85
N GLU A 71 7.25 -4.13 -8.70
CA GLU A 71 6.89 -3.52 -9.98
C GLU A 71 6.12 -4.48 -10.88
N ASP A 72 6.59 -5.72 -10.98
CA ASP A 72 6.04 -6.81 -11.79
C ASP A 72 4.63 -7.22 -11.33
N LEU A 73 4.38 -7.16 -10.02
CA LEU A 73 3.08 -7.44 -9.42
C LEU A 73 2.14 -6.22 -9.41
N CYS A 74 2.66 -5.02 -9.65
CA CYS A 74 1.90 -3.78 -9.54
C CYS A 74 1.08 -3.52 -10.81
N GLU A 75 -0.25 -3.46 -10.67
CA GLU A 75 -1.18 -3.17 -11.76
C GLU A 75 -1.37 -1.67 -12.07
N PHE A 76 -0.44 -0.82 -11.63
CA PHE A 76 -0.47 0.61 -11.96
C PHE A 76 -0.13 0.82 -13.44
N LYS A 77 -0.93 1.62 -14.16
CA LYS A 77 -0.76 1.83 -15.60
C LYS A 77 0.33 2.86 -15.95
N ASP A 78 0.43 3.93 -15.17
CA ASP A 78 1.34 5.05 -15.45
C ASP A 78 2.69 4.87 -14.72
N LYS A 79 3.34 3.72 -14.95
CA LYS A 79 4.64 3.42 -14.33
C LYS A 79 5.72 4.37 -14.86
N THR A 80 6.58 4.83 -13.96
CA THR A 80 7.70 5.73 -14.29
C THR A 80 9.02 5.12 -13.82
N GLU A 81 10.09 5.29 -14.61
CA GLU A 81 11.46 4.90 -14.21
C GLU A 81 11.87 5.51 -12.86
#